data_AF-A0A1H3N7V6-F1
#
_entry.id   AF-A0A1H3N7V6-F1
#
_cell.length_a   1.000
_cell.length_b   1.000
_cell.length_c   1.000
_cell.angle_alpha   90.00
_cell.angle_beta   90.00
_cell.angle_gamma   90.00
#
_symmetry.space_group_name_H-M   'P 1'
#
loop_
_entity.id
_entity.type
_entity.pdbx_description
1 polymer ?
#
loop_
_entity_poly.entity_id
_entity_poly.type
_entity_poly.pdbx_seq_one_letter_code
_entity_poly.pdbx_strand_id
1 'polypeptide(L)'
;MNLENMAKQQILVIGARATHEFVEGPQYCATRISLEFLRRLVQVHRLVEEAGLSEARFYYEPDVWGPGDTKEEAKLSEPEVVVATRCFWFSQFAKDADCNIESELMDFVSLEKLLTESAPNELIFVSDELRSLYEEDNGE
;
A
#
# COMPACT_ATOMS: atom_id res chain seq x y z
N MET A 1 9.19 15.34 -6.65
CA MET A 1 7.75 15.19 -6.35
C MET A 1 7.00 16.52 -6.26
N ASN A 2 6.29 16.88 -7.34
CA ASN A 2 5.26 17.94 -7.32
C ASN A 2 3.90 17.28 -6.97
N LEU A 3 3.55 17.30 -5.68
CA LEU A 3 2.45 16.49 -5.14
C LEU A 3 1.07 16.89 -5.69
N GLU A 4 0.85 18.17 -6.00
CA GLU A 4 -0.45 18.67 -6.47
C GLU A 4 -0.80 18.14 -7.86
N ASN A 5 0.19 17.99 -8.74
CA ASN A 5 -0.01 17.42 -10.07
C ASN A 5 -0.15 15.88 -10.05
N MET A 6 0.28 15.23 -8.97
CA MET A 6 0.33 13.76 -8.87
C MET A 6 -0.90 13.18 -8.17
N ALA A 7 -1.50 13.92 -7.24
CA ALA A 7 -2.69 13.51 -6.51
C ALA A 7 -3.97 13.68 -7.37
N LYS A 8 -4.21 12.74 -8.28
CA LYS A 8 -5.37 12.72 -9.17
C LYS A 8 -6.41 11.68 -8.75
N GLN A 9 -6.43 11.30 -7.46
CA GLN A 9 -7.32 10.29 -6.87
C GLN A 9 -7.17 8.89 -7.50
N GLN A 10 -5.99 8.56 -8.01
CA GLN A 10 -5.69 7.23 -8.54
C GLN A 10 -5.76 6.18 -7.43
N ILE A 11 -6.05 4.94 -7.82
CA ILE A 11 -6.10 3.80 -6.91
C ILE A 11 -4.86 2.95 -7.20
N LEU A 12 -3.98 2.83 -6.21
CA LEU A 12 -2.82 1.95 -6.29
C LEU A 12 -3.23 0.54 -5.87
N VAL A 13 -2.99 -0.44 -6.74
CA VAL A 13 -3.15 -1.86 -6.46
C VAL A 13 -1.76 -2.50 -6.44
N ILE A 14 -1.38 -3.03 -5.29
CA ILE A 14 -0.05 -3.59 -5.02
C ILE A 14 -0.20 -4.97 -4.40
N GLY A 15 0.74 -5.87 -4.68
CA GLY A 15 0.74 -7.23 -4.12
C GLY A 15 0.80 -7.19 -2.60
N ALA A 16 0.29 -8.24 -1.96
CA ALA A 16 0.29 -8.38 -0.51
C ALA A 16 0.47 -9.86 -0.11
N ARG A 17 0.77 -10.08 1.17
CA ARG A 17 0.87 -11.41 1.79
C ARG A 17 0.83 -11.34 3.31
N ALA A 18 0.53 -12.46 3.95
CA ALA A 18 0.87 -12.66 5.36
C ALA A 18 2.38 -12.84 5.54
N THR A 19 2.92 -12.36 6.66
CA THR A 19 4.35 -12.55 7.00
C THR A 19 4.66 -13.95 7.52
N HIS A 20 3.64 -14.71 7.90
CA HIS A 20 3.77 -16.09 8.36
C HIS A 20 3.39 -17.07 7.24
N GLU A 21 4.29 -17.99 6.91
CA GLU A 21 4.18 -18.87 5.73
C GLU A 21 3.00 -19.85 5.75
N PHE A 22 2.46 -20.14 6.94
CA PHE A 22 1.31 -21.04 7.12
C PHE A 22 -0.03 -20.30 7.26
N VAL A 23 -0.03 -18.97 7.15
CA VAL A 23 -1.24 -18.16 7.22
C VAL A 23 -1.63 -17.77 5.81
N GLU A 24 -2.83 -18.14 5.41
CA GLU A 24 -3.44 -17.61 4.18
C GLU A 24 -3.72 -16.13 4.40
N GLY A 25 -3.23 -15.29 3.48
CA GLY A 25 -3.32 -13.84 3.57
C GLY A 25 -3.80 -13.24 2.27
N PRO A 26 -3.97 -11.90 2.25
CA PRO A 26 -4.33 -11.22 1.01
C PRO A 26 -3.22 -11.43 -0.01
N GLN A 27 -3.58 -11.38 -1.28
CA GLN A 27 -2.67 -11.39 -2.41
C GLN A 27 -2.45 -9.99 -2.98
N TYR A 28 -3.34 -9.03 -2.67
CA TYR A 28 -3.16 -7.61 -2.98
C TYR A 28 -3.75 -6.70 -1.89
N CYS A 29 -3.33 -5.45 -1.91
CA CYS A 29 -4.07 -4.36 -1.28
C CYS A 29 -4.31 -3.23 -2.29
N ALA A 30 -5.44 -2.56 -2.14
CA ALA A 30 -5.81 -1.42 -2.96
C ALA A 30 -6.04 -0.19 -2.08
N THR A 31 -5.57 0.98 -2.53
CA THR A 31 -5.83 2.22 -1.80
C THR A 31 -5.82 3.45 -2.70
N ARG A 32 -6.69 4.41 -2.39
CA ARG A 32 -6.72 5.72 -3.06
C ARG A 32 -5.55 6.59 -2.62
N ILE A 33 -4.75 7.00 -3.60
CA ILE A 33 -3.63 7.92 -3.41
C ILE A 33 -4.15 9.36 -3.38
N SER A 34 -4.35 9.87 -2.17
CA SER A 34 -4.75 11.25 -1.92
C SER A 34 -3.55 12.19 -1.77
N LEU A 35 -3.79 13.50 -1.92
CA LEU A 35 -2.77 14.51 -1.64
C LEU A 35 -2.31 14.48 -0.18
N GLU A 36 -3.22 14.16 0.74
CA GLU A 36 -2.91 14.04 2.17
C GLU A 36 -1.98 12.86 2.44
N PHE A 37 -2.26 11.69 1.85
CA PHE A 37 -1.39 10.53 1.92
C PHE A 37 0.01 10.86 1.39
N LEU A 38 0.11 11.47 0.20
CA LEU A 38 1.40 11.82 -0.39
C LEU A 38 2.18 12.84 0.46
N ARG A 39 1.50 13.85 1.02
CA ARG A 39 2.13 14.82 1.92
C ARG A 39 2.67 14.13 3.18
N ARG A 40 1.90 13.20 3.75
CA ARG A 40 2.31 12.45 4.93
C ARG A 40 3.49 11.53 4.62
N LEU A 41 3.44 10.82 3.50
CA LEU A 41 4.51 9.95 3.04
C LEU A 41 5.83 10.72 2.86
N VAL A 42 5.80 11.87 2.19
CA VAL A 42 6.98 12.73 2.01
C VAL A 42 7.49 13.29 3.34
N GLN A 43 6.59 13.68 4.25
CA GLN A 43 6.98 14.18 5.57
C GLN A 43 7.71 13.11 6.37
N VAL A 44 7.19 11.88 6.40
CA VAL A 44 7.79 10.77 7.14
C VAL A 44 9.08 10.29 6.47
N HIS A 45 9.14 10.24 5.14
CA HIS A 45 10.36 9.92 4.40
C HIS A 45 11.50 10.89 4.73
N ARG A 46 11.23 12.20 4.74
CA ARG A 46 12.22 13.21 5.17
C ARG A 46 12.69 13.00 6.60
N LEU A 47 11.78 12.68 7.52
CA LEU A 47 12.14 12.38 8.90
C LEU A 47 13.11 11.19 8.98
N VAL A 48 12.87 10.13 8.20
CA VAL A 48 13.74 8.96 8.12
C VAL A 48 15.13 9.35 7.62
N GLU A 49 15.21 10.16 6.56
CA GLU A 49 16.49 10.62 5.98
C GLU A 49 17.25 11.57 6.92
N GLU A 50 16.60 12.59 7.45
CA GLU A 50 17.22 13.64 8.27
C GLU A 50 17.72 13.11 9.62
N ALA A 51 16.96 12.20 10.23
CA ALA A 51 17.31 11.62 11.53
C ALA A 51 18.14 10.33 11.41
N GLY A 52 18.35 9.81 10.19
CA GLY A 52 19.10 8.57 9.96
C GLY A 52 18.43 7.34 10.56
N LEU A 53 17.09 7.31 10.56
CA LEU A 53 16.32 6.17 11.04
C LEU A 53 16.35 5.02 10.02
N SER A 54 16.21 3.77 10.47
CA SER A 54 15.99 2.64 9.56
C SER A 54 14.61 2.72 8.90
N GLU A 55 13.61 3.10 9.69
CA GLU A 55 12.22 3.28 9.25
C GLU A 55 11.45 4.19 10.21
N ALA A 56 10.33 4.71 9.75
CA ALA A 56 9.31 5.37 10.56
C ALA A 56 7.92 4.96 10.07
N ARG A 57 6.92 5.07 10.93
CA ARG A 57 5.56 4.56 10.69
C ARG A 57 4.54 5.67 10.87
N PHE A 58 3.46 5.62 10.10
CA PHE A 58 2.28 6.45 10.36
C PHE A 58 1.00 5.66 10.14
N TYR A 59 -0.04 6.01 10.90
CA TYR A 59 -1.35 5.39 10.75
C TYR A 59 -1.95 5.71 9.38
N TYR A 60 -2.31 4.67 8.64
CA TYR A 60 -3.04 4.76 7.39
C TYR A 60 -3.57 3.37 7.02
N GLU A 61 -4.86 3.29 6.70
CA GLU A 61 -5.51 2.04 6.35
C GLU A 61 -5.78 2.00 4.84
N PRO A 62 -5.31 0.96 4.13
CA PRO A 62 -5.72 0.70 2.75
C PRO A 62 -7.23 0.51 2.64
N ASP A 63 -7.80 0.87 1.49
CA ASP A 63 -9.23 0.70 1.23
C ASP A 63 -9.62 -0.80 1.22
N VAL A 64 -8.74 -1.67 0.71
CA VAL A 64 -8.98 -3.12 0.53
C VAL A 64 -7.73 -3.95 0.80
N TRP A 65 -7.92 -5.12 1.42
CA TRP A 65 -7.00 -6.26 1.43
C TRP A 65 -7.72 -7.45 0.79
N GLY A 66 -7.28 -7.91 -0.38
CA GLY A 66 -7.99 -8.93 -1.16
C GLY A 66 -7.06 -10.04 -1.70
N PRO A 67 -7.60 -11.10 -2.31
CA PRO A 67 -9.01 -11.31 -2.62
C PRO A 67 -9.89 -11.56 -1.37
N GLY A 68 -11.19 -11.26 -1.47
CA GLY A 68 -12.19 -11.45 -0.40
C GLY A 68 -12.14 -10.45 0.78
N ASP A 69 -13.04 -10.63 1.75
CA ASP A 69 -13.18 -9.74 2.93
C ASP A 69 -12.16 -10.09 4.04
N THR A 70 -10.87 -10.13 3.69
CA THR A 70 -9.76 -10.45 4.63
C THR A 70 -9.83 -9.62 5.91
N LYS A 71 -10.36 -8.39 5.84
CA LYS A 71 -10.54 -7.50 6.99
C LYS A 71 -11.57 -8.00 8.00
N GLU A 72 -12.70 -8.54 7.53
CA GLU A 72 -13.75 -9.07 8.40
C GLU A 72 -13.35 -10.42 9.00
N GLU A 73 -12.60 -11.22 8.24
CA GLU A 73 -12.18 -12.57 8.65
C GLU A 73 -10.99 -12.58 9.62
N ALA A 74 -9.99 -11.69 9.43
CA ALA A 74 -8.72 -11.75 10.18
C ALA A 74 -8.63 -10.80 11.40
N LYS A 75 -9.72 -10.09 11.74
CA LYS A 75 -9.77 -9.05 12.80
C LYS A 75 -8.55 -8.11 12.77
N LEU A 76 -8.31 -7.52 11.60
CA LEU A 76 -7.15 -6.66 11.36
C LEU A 76 -7.14 -5.45 12.29
N SER A 77 -5.95 -5.05 12.73
CA SER A 77 -5.72 -3.93 13.64
C SER A 77 -4.41 -3.23 13.35
N GLU A 78 -4.25 -2.01 13.85
CA GLU A 78 -3.00 -1.24 13.73
C GLU A 78 -2.57 -1.03 12.26
N PRO A 79 -3.42 -0.42 11.42
CA PRO A 79 -3.06 -0.14 10.04
C PRO A 79 -1.99 0.95 9.98
N GLU A 80 -0.88 0.62 9.35
CA GLU A 80 0.28 1.48 9.23
C GLU A 80 0.83 1.50 7.81
N VAL A 81 1.49 2.60 7.49
CA VAL A 81 2.46 2.67 6.41
C VAL A 81 3.83 2.72 7.04
N VAL A 82 4.66 1.74 6.70
CA VAL A 82 6.06 1.71 7.09
C VAL A 82 6.88 2.38 6.00
N VAL A 83 7.71 3.34 6.38
CA VAL A 83 8.49 4.15 5.46
C VAL A 83 9.97 3.95 5.78
N ALA A 84 10.71 3.41 4.82
CA ALA A 84 12.16 3.26 4.88
C ALA A 84 12.83 4.28 3.93
N THR A 85 14.16 4.30 3.89
CA THR A 85 14.93 5.28 3.09
C THR A 85 14.58 5.28 1.60
N ARG A 86 14.24 4.10 1.03
CA ARG A 86 14.04 3.95 -0.43
C ARG A 86 12.64 3.51 -0.83
N CYS A 87 11.85 3.03 0.12
CA CYS A 87 10.56 2.42 -0.16
C CYS A 87 9.62 2.58 1.02
N PHE A 88 8.36 2.23 0.79
CA PHE A 88 7.36 2.06 1.81
C PHE A 88 6.52 0.81 1.53
N TRP A 89 5.79 0.35 2.53
CA TRP A 89 4.79 -0.71 2.40
C TRP A 89 3.65 -0.49 3.39
N PHE A 90 2.49 -1.05 3.09
CA PHE A 90 1.36 -1.10 4.01
C PHE A 90 1.54 -2.32 4.92
N SER A 91 1.23 -2.16 6.19
CA SER A 91 1.30 -3.22 7.20
C SER A 91 0.08 -3.15 8.11
N GLN A 92 -0.48 -4.29 8.46
CA GLN A 92 -1.57 -4.38 9.43
C GLN A 92 -1.47 -5.69 10.21
N PHE A 93 -1.72 -5.64 11.52
CA PHE A 93 -1.61 -6.81 12.38
C PHE A 93 -2.92 -7.61 12.39
N ALA A 94 -2.83 -8.89 12.03
CA ALA A 94 -3.92 -9.86 12.06
C ALA A 94 -3.93 -10.60 13.40
N LYS A 95 -4.85 -10.21 14.29
CA LYS A 95 -4.90 -10.72 15.67
C LYS A 95 -5.15 -12.21 15.78
N ASP A 96 -6.00 -12.75 14.91
CA ASP A 96 -6.39 -14.16 14.97
C ASP A 96 -5.26 -15.08 14.50
N ALA A 97 -4.37 -14.57 13.63
CA ALA A 97 -3.23 -15.30 13.08
C ALA A 97 -1.88 -14.98 13.75
N ASP A 98 -1.87 -14.00 14.67
CA ASP A 98 -0.67 -13.50 15.37
C ASP A 98 0.48 -13.15 14.41
N CYS A 99 0.15 -12.52 13.28
CA CYS A 99 1.11 -12.12 12.26
C CYS A 99 0.71 -10.78 11.61
N ASN A 100 1.62 -10.20 10.83
CA ASN A 100 1.29 -9.07 9.97
C ASN A 100 0.81 -9.57 8.61
N ILE A 101 -0.06 -8.79 7.99
CA ILE A 101 -0.20 -8.76 6.54
C ILE A 101 0.53 -7.52 6.04
N GLU A 102 1.24 -7.66 4.92
CA GLU A 102 2.06 -6.61 4.35
C GLU A 102 1.84 -6.53 2.85
N SER A 103 1.86 -5.31 2.30
CA SER A 103 2.03 -5.13 0.87
C SER A 103 3.46 -5.43 0.44
N GLU A 104 3.68 -5.61 -0.85
CA GLU A 104 5.00 -5.51 -1.44
C GLU A 104 5.60 -4.12 -1.22
N LEU A 105 6.92 -4.02 -1.35
CA LEU A 105 7.66 -2.78 -1.23
C LEU A 105 7.41 -1.90 -2.46
N MET A 106 6.99 -0.66 -2.25
CA MET A 106 6.89 0.37 -3.29
C MET A 106 8.03 1.38 -3.12
N ASP A 107 8.89 1.50 -4.13
CA ASP A 107 9.91 2.54 -4.13
C ASP A 107 9.33 3.90 -4.58
N PHE A 108 9.90 4.99 -4.06
CA PHE A 108 9.38 6.33 -4.32
C PHE A 108 9.49 6.77 -5.79
N VAL A 109 10.48 6.25 -6.52
CA VAL A 109 10.72 6.60 -7.93
C VAL A 109 9.68 5.93 -8.81
N SER A 110 9.40 4.65 -8.58
CA SER A 110 8.32 3.91 -9.24
C SER A 110 6.97 4.52 -8.94
N LEU A 111 6.68 4.87 -7.68
CA LEU A 111 5.44 5.57 -7.32
C LEU A 111 5.31 6.89 -8.10
N GLU A 112 6.36 7.73 -8.14
CA GLU A 112 6.32 9.00 -8.86
C GLU A 112 6.06 8.82 -10.35
N LYS A 113 6.70 7.82 -10.96
CA LYS A 113 6.49 7.46 -12.36
C LYS A 113 5.05 7.03 -12.62
N LEU A 114 4.54 6.08 -11.85
CA LEU A 114 3.18 5.55 -11.99
C LEU A 114 2.11 6.65 -11.84
N LEU A 115 2.25 7.53 -10.85
CA LEU A 115 1.30 8.64 -10.63
C LEU A 115 1.37 9.72 -11.73
N THR A 116 2.54 9.89 -12.35
CA THR A 116 2.72 10.86 -13.44
C THR A 116 2.10 10.35 -14.74
N GLU A 117 2.33 9.07 -15.05
CA GLU A 117 1.87 8.42 -16.29
C GLU A 117 0.37 8.10 -16.27
N SER A 118 -0.24 7.98 -15.10
CA SER A 118 -1.67 7.69 -14.93
C SER A 118 -2.59 8.90 -15.11
N ALA A 119 -3.79 8.61 -15.60
CA ALA A 119 -4.93 9.51 -15.65
C ALA A 119 -5.60 9.65 -14.27
N PRO A 120 -6.40 10.72 -14.05
CA PRO A 120 -7.20 10.85 -12.85
C PRO A 120 -8.16 9.66 -12.63
N ASN A 121 -8.30 9.22 -11.38
CA ASN A 121 -9.13 8.09 -10.94
C ASN A 121 -8.79 6.73 -11.58
N GLU A 122 -7.62 6.60 -12.21
CA GLU A 122 -7.19 5.34 -12.83
C GLU A 122 -6.74 4.31 -11.78
N LEU A 123 -7.01 3.02 -12.06
CA LEU A 123 -6.42 1.88 -11.37
C LEU A 123 -4.97 1.70 -11.85
N ILE A 124 -4.02 1.81 -10.93
CA ILE A 124 -2.60 1.62 -11.17
C ILE A 124 -2.22 0.26 -10.60
N PHE A 125 -1.89 -0.67 -11.49
CA PHE A 125 -1.38 -1.99 -11.11
C PHE A 125 0.14 -2.02 -11.16
N VAL A 126 0.76 -2.58 -10.13
CA VAL A 126 2.22 -2.75 -10.05
C VAL A 126 2.72 -3.87 -10.98
N SER A 127 1.86 -4.83 -11.33
CA SER A 127 2.15 -5.87 -12.32
C SER A 127 0.89 -6.29 -13.08
N ASP A 128 1.07 -6.95 -14.23
CA ASP A 128 -0.05 -7.48 -15.04
C ASP A 128 -0.74 -8.66 -14.34
N GLU A 129 0.01 -9.46 -13.57
CA GLU A 129 -0.56 -10.56 -12.78
C GLU A 129 -1.52 -10.03 -11.71
N LEU A 130 -1.16 -8.91 -11.05
CA LEU A 130 -2.05 -8.25 -10.08
C LEU A 130 -3.30 -7.68 -10.73
N ARG A 131 -3.19 -7.18 -11.97
CA ARG A 131 -4.35 -6.72 -12.74
C ARG A 131 -5.33 -7.88 -12.95
N SER A 132 -4.87 -9.00 -13.50
CA SER A 132 -5.74 -10.16 -13.74
C SER A 132 -6.38 -10.66 -12.45
N LEU A 133 -5.61 -10.76 -11.36
CA LEU A 133 -6.13 -11.17 -10.06
C LEU A 133 -7.22 -10.22 -9.52
N TYR A 134 -6.98 -8.91 -9.61
CA TYR A 134 -7.92 -7.91 -9.13
C TYR A 134 -9.22 -7.91 -9.96
N GLU A 135 -9.11 -8.01 -11.28
CA GLU A 135 -10.25 -8.09 -12.20
C GLU A 135 -11.09 -9.36 -11.93
N GLU A 136 -10.44 -10.51 -11.72
CA GLU A 136 -11.09 -11.76 -11.33
C GLU A 136 -11.87 -11.67 -10.00
N ASP A 137 -11.30 -11.02 -8.98
CA ASP A 137 -11.94 -10.86 -7.66
C ASP A 137 -13.13 -9.87 -7.71
N ASN A 138 -13.04 -8.83 -8.55
CA ASN A 138 -14.06 -7.77 -8.62
C ASN A 138 -15.12 -7.99 -9.72
N GLY A 139 -15.01 -9.07 -10.51
CA GLY A 139 -15.99 -9.45 -11.52
C GLY A 139 -16.04 -8.52 -12.73
N GLU A 140 -14.91 -7.91 -13.10
CA GLU A 140 -14.74 -7.08 -14.29
C GLU A 140 -14.13 -7.86 -15.47
#